data_AF-A0A916Q7R3-F1
#
_entry.id   AF-A0A916Q7R3-F1
#
_cell.length_a   1.000
_cell.length_b   1.000
_cell.length_c   1.000
_cell.angle_alpha   90.00
_cell.angle_beta   90.00
_cell.angle_gamma   90.00
#
_symmetry.space_group_name_H-M   'P 1'
#
loop_
_entity.id
_entity.type
_entity.pdbx_description
1 polymer ?
#
loop_
_entity_poly.entity_id
_entity_poly.type
_entity_poly.pdbx_seq_one_letter_code
_entity_poly.pdbx_strand_id
1 'polypeptide(L)'
;MNNKLQGKDLINIGIFTAIYFIVIFAAASIGFIPIFIPLISVIVPLVGGIPMMLFFSKIKKFGMLTICGVLLGIIMLLTGMGYWCIPTGLIFGLISDFMMKACDYKNAKREVLIHGVFSMWVIGAFIPIVVTRDAYYQSLLPGYGQEYADTLMAYMPDWILPVLLVAAFVSGLVGGLIGQKIFKKHFERAGIV
;
A
#
# COMPACT_ATOMS: atom_id res chain seq x y z
N MET A 1 -26.95 11.38 -8.36
CA MET A 1 -26.20 10.75 -7.25
C MET A 1 -25.34 11.82 -6.58
N ASN A 2 -25.33 11.91 -5.25
CA ASN A 2 -24.55 12.93 -4.56
C ASN A 2 -23.06 12.55 -4.65
N ASN A 3 -22.29 13.27 -5.46
CA ASN A 3 -20.89 12.97 -5.76
C ASN A 3 -19.93 13.35 -4.60
N LYS A 4 -20.45 13.88 -3.50
CA LYS A 4 -19.69 14.23 -2.30
C LYS A 4 -19.62 13.06 -1.32
N LEU A 5 -18.48 12.93 -0.64
CA LEU A 5 -18.29 12.01 0.48
C LEU A 5 -19.28 12.36 1.61
N GLN A 6 -19.95 11.35 2.14
CA GLN A 6 -20.85 11.47 3.29
C GLN A 6 -20.18 10.87 4.53
N GLY A 7 -20.70 11.16 5.72
CA GLY A 7 -20.17 10.61 6.98
C GLY A 7 -20.05 9.09 6.98
N LYS A 8 -21.04 8.38 6.42
CA LYS A 8 -20.98 6.92 6.24
C LYS A 8 -19.83 6.45 5.35
N ASP A 9 -19.46 7.23 4.33
CA ASP A 9 -18.37 6.89 3.44
C ASP A 9 -17.03 7.09 4.16
N LEU A 10 -16.90 8.16 4.95
CA LEU A 10 -15.70 8.39 5.78
C LEU A 10 -15.50 7.27 6.82
N ILE A 11 -16.58 6.82 7.46
CA ILE A 11 -16.54 5.67 8.39
C ILE A 11 -16.07 4.41 7.65
N ASN A 12 -16.63 4.13 6.47
CA ASN A 12 -16.21 2.98 5.67
C ASN A 12 -14.74 3.09 5.22
N ILE A 13 -14.27 4.28 4.81
CA ILE A 13 -12.86 4.51 4.49
C ILE A 13 -11.99 4.17 5.69
N GLY A 14 -12.34 4.65 6.89
CA GLY A 14 -11.61 4.32 8.11
C GLY A 14 -11.54 2.82 8.38
N ILE A 15 -12.67 2.12 8.31
CA ILE A 15 -12.74 0.66 8.53
C ILE A 15 -11.87 -0.09 7.51
N PHE A 16 -12.01 0.20 6.21
CA PHE A 16 -11.21 -0.46 5.18
C PHE A 16 -9.73 -0.13 5.28
N THR A 17 -9.39 1.10 5.65
CA THR A 17 -8.00 1.48 5.91
C THR A 17 -7.43 0.67 7.07
N ALA A 18 -8.18 0.48 8.16
CA ALA A 18 -7.75 -0.33 9.30
C ALA A 18 -7.57 -1.80 8.92
N ILE A 19 -8.51 -2.39 8.16
CA ILE A 19 -8.39 -3.76 7.65
C ILE A 19 -7.16 -3.90 6.75
N TYR A 20 -7.00 -2.99 5.79
CA TYR A 20 -5.84 -2.98 4.90
C TYR A 20 -4.54 -2.87 5.71
N PHE A 21 -4.49 -1.96 6.68
CA PHE A 21 -3.33 -1.79 7.57
C PHE A 21 -2.98 -3.07 8.33
N ILE A 22 -3.94 -3.74 8.96
CA ILE A 22 -3.70 -4.98 9.71
C ILE A 22 -3.12 -6.06 8.79
N VAL A 23 -3.67 -6.19 7.58
CA VAL A 23 -3.21 -7.18 6.59
C VAL A 23 -1.77 -6.89 6.15
N ILE A 24 -1.45 -5.64 5.80
CA ILE A 24 -0.10 -5.29 5.38
C ILE A 24 0.90 -5.33 6.54
N PHE A 25 0.47 -5.03 7.76
CA PHE A 25 1.31 -5.06 8.96
C PHE A 25 1.72 -6.50 9.30
N ALA A 26 0.76 -7.43 9.25
CA ALA A 26 1.04 -8.86 9.39
C ALA A 26 2.01 -9.35 8.29
N ALA A 27 1.81 -8.90 7.05
CA ALA A 27 2.70 -9.25 5.94
C ALA A 27 4.11 -8.65 6.12
N ALA A 28 4.24 -7.43 6.64
CA ALA A 28 5.51 -6.76 6.87
C ALA A 28 6.30 -7.31 8.08
N SER A 29 5.63 -8.03 8.98
CA SER A 29 6.25 -8.62 10.18
C SER A 29 7.28 -9.72 9.87
N ILE A 30 7.37 -10.22 8.63
CA ILE A 30 8.41 -11.15 8.18
C ILE A 30 9.78 -10.47 7.93
N GLY A 31 9.84 -9.14 8.06
CA GLY A 31 11.03 -8.32 7.84
C GLY A 31 12.19 -8.56 8.80
N PHE A 32 12.10 -9.49 9.74
CA PHE A 32 13.20 -9.85 10.64
C PHE A 32 14.42 -10.47 9.93
N ILE A 33 14.26 -10.93 8.68
CA ILE A 33 15.38 -11.41 7.86
C ILE A 33 15.64 -10.37 6.76
N PRO A 34 16.89 -9.91 6.55
CA PRO A 34 17.20 -8.79 5.65
C PRO A 34 16.64 -8.93 4.24
N ILE A 35 16.64 -10.15 3.69
CA ILE A 35 16.14 -10.44 2.34
C ILE A 35 14.65 -10.17 2.19
N PHE A 36 13.88 -10.24 3.28
CA PHE A 36 12.45 -9.97 3.24
C PHE A 36 12.13 -8.48 3.16
N ILE A 37 13.04 -7.58 3.55
CA ILE A 37 12.81 -6.13 3.44
C ILE A 37 12.53 -5.69 2.00
N PRO A 38 13.37 -5.96 0.99
CA PRO A 38 13.02 -5.63 -0.38
C PRO A 38 11.81 -6.43 -0.88
N LEU A 39 11.60 -7.67 -0.42
CA LEU A 39 10.43 -8.48 -0.77
C LEU A 39 9.11 -7.94 -0.20
N ILE A 40 9.13 -7.13 0.86
CA ILE A 40 7.92 -6.46 1.38
C ILE A 40 7.30 -5.58 0.28
N SER A 41 8.09 -4.98 -0.61
CA SER A 41 7.59 -4.23 -1.77
C SER A 41 6.74 -5.09 -2.73
N VAL A 42 6.90 -6.42 -2.69
CA VAL A 42 6.14 -7.38 -3.49
C VAL A 42 5.00 -7.97 -2.67
N ILE A 43 5.27 -8.40 -1.45
CA ILE A 43 4.31 -9.13 -0.61
C ILE A 43 3.17 -8.21 -0.16
N VAL A 44 3.47 -6.98 0.27
CA VAL A 44 2.46 -6.05 0.77
C VAL A 44 1.40 -5.72 -0.31
N PRO A 45 1.78 -5.31 -1.53
CA PRO A 45 0.79 -5.11 -2.60
C PRO A 45 0.03 -6.38 -2.99
N LEU A 46 0.67 -7.56 -2.96
CA LEU A 46 -0.01 -8.81 -3.28
C LEU A 46 -1.14 -9.12 -2.31
N VAL A 47 -0.85 -9.10 -1.01
CA VAL A 47 -1.83 -9.43 0.04
C VAL A 47 -2.85 -8.30 0.21
N GLY A 48 -2.40 -7.04 0.06
CA GLY A 48 -3.25 -5.85 0.11
C GLY A 48 -4.31 -5.77 -1.00
N GLY A 49 -4.13 -6.51 -2.10
CA GLY A 49 -5.10 -6.54 -3.20
C GLY A 49 -6.50 -7.00 -2.81
N ILE A 50 -6.63 -7.93 -1.86
CA ILE A 50 -7.94 -8.45 -1.42
C ILE A 50 -8.78 -7.36 -0.72
N PRO A 51 -8.30 -6.75 0.39
CA PRO A 51 -9.05 -5.69 1.06
C PRO A 51 -9.29 -4.48 0.16
N MET A 52 -8.37 -4.16 -0.75
CA MET A 52 -8.54 -3.04 -1.68
C MET A 52 -9.66 -3.27 -2.70
N MET A 53 -9.80 -4.49 -3.22
CA MET A 53 -10.91 -4.81 -4.13
C MET A 53 -12.27 -4.74 -3.42
N LEU A 54 -12.33 -5.16 -2.16
CA LEU A 54 -13.53 -4.99 -1.33
C LEU A 54 -13.81 -3.50 -1.02
N PHE A 55 -12.77 -2.69 -0.84
CA PHE A 55 -12.90 -1.24 -0.64
C PHE A 55 -13.50 -0.56 -1.88
N PHE A 56 -13.02 -0.90 -3.07
CA PHE A 56 -13.52 -0.38 -4.36
C PHE A 56 -14.97 -0.74 -4.65
N SER A 57 -15.45 -1.88 -4.15
CA SER A 57 -16.84 -2.27 -4.32
C SER A 57 -17.79 -1.49 -3.42
N LYS A 58 -17.32 -0.99 -2.27
CA LYS A 58 -18.15 -0.32 -1.26
C LYS A 58 -18.24 1.19 -1.43
N ILE A 59 -17.17 1.81 -1.89
CA ILE A 59 -17.10 3.26 -2.03
C ILE A 59 -16.73 3.58 -3.48
N LYS A 60 -17.52 4.45 -4.10
CA LYS A 60 -17.38 4.84 -5.51
C LYS A 60 -17.42 6.37 -5.64
N LYS A 61 -16.55 7.03 -4.88
CA LYS A 61 -16.52 8.49 -4.73
C LYS A 61 -15.09 9.00 -4.73
N PHE A 62 -14.91 10.20 -5.27
CA PHE A 62 -13.60 10.85 -5.33
C PHE A 62 -13.13 11.21 -3.92
N GLY A 63 -11.84 11.01 -3.65
CA GLY A 63 -11.22 11.24 -2.34
C GLY A 63 -11.06 9.96 -1.51
N MET A 64 -11.65 8.83 -1.94
CA MET A 64 -11.60 7.60 -1.15
C MET A 64 -10.17 7.05 -1.02
N LEU A 65 -9.39 7.07 -2.11
CA LEU A 65 -8.01 6.57 -2.12
C LEU A 65 -7.04 7.58 -1.55
N THR A 66 -7.30 8.87 -1.74
CA THR A 66 -6.52 9.95 -1.14
C THR A 66 -6.61 9.91 0.39
N ILE A 67 -7.83 9.82 0.94
CA ILE A 67 -8.01 9.73 2.39
C ILE A 67 -7.40 8.44 2.93
N CYS A 68 -7.61 7.30 2.24
CA CYS A 68 -6.98 6.04 2.61
C CYS A 68 -5.44 6.16 2.64
N GLY A 69 -4.82 6.69 1.59
CA GLY A 69 -3.37 6.87 1.49
C GLY A 69 -2.81 7.80 2.56
N VAL A 70 -3.49 8.91 2.86
CA VAL A 70 -3.09 9.83 3.94
C VAL A 70 -3.22 9.18 5.31
N LEU A 71 -4.32 8.47 5.57
CA LEU A 71 -4.51 7.75 6.82
C LEU A 71 -3.44 6.67 7.00
N LEU A 72 -3.12 5.91 5.95
CA LEU A 72 -2.01 4.94 5.98
C LEU A 72 -0.69 5.63 6.25
N GLY A 73 -0.40 6.76 5.61
CA GLY A 73 0.81 7.54 5.87
C GLY A 73 0.92 7.98 7.33
N ILE A 74 -0.18 8.46 7.93
CA ILE A 74 -0.22 8.86 9.35
C ILE A 74 -0.01 7.64 10.25
N ILE A 75 -0.69 6.53 9.99
CA ILE A 75 -0.52 5.30 10.77
C ILE A 75 0.94 4.82 10.67
N MET A 76 1.52 4.84 9.47
CA MET A 76 2.91 4.43 9.25
C MET A 76 3.91 5.32 10.00
N LEU A 77 3.65 6.63 10.05
CA LEU A 77 4.41 7.56 10.89
C LEU A 77 4.34 7.17 12.37
N LEU A 78 3.13 6.90 12.88
CA LEU A 78 2.91 6.50 14.28
C LEU A 78 3.56 5.14 14.61
N THR A 79 3.70 4.25 13.64
CA THR A 79 4.40 2.96 13.79
C THR A 79 5.92 3.06 13.68
N GLY A 80 6.48 4.26 13.43
CA GLY A 80 7.92 4.49 13.39
C GLY A 80 8.58 4.32 12.02
N MET A 81 7.82 4.15 10.92
CA MET A 81 8.39 4.01 9.56
C MET A 81 8.80 5.36 8.93
N GLY A 82 8.60 6.47 9.65
CA GLY A 82 8.95 7.82 9.20
C GLY A 82 7.84 8.53 8.41
N TYR A 83 8.07 9.81 8.13
CA TYR A 83 7.04 10.69 7.54
C TYR A 83 6.89 10.53 6.03
N TRP A 84 7.83 9.87 5.34
CA TRP A 84 7.83 9.71 3.87
C TRP A 84 6.61 8.96 3.33
N CYS A 85 5.96 8.13 4.14
CA CYS A 85 4.72 7.45 3.78
C CYS A 85 3.52 8.41 3.60
N ILE A 86 3.55 9.59 4.23
CA ILE A 86 2.48 10.61 4.08
C ILE A 86 2.47 11.23 2.68
N PRO A 87 3.58 11.84 2.19
CA PRO A 87 3.58 12.44 0.85
C PRO A 87 3.43 11.37 -0.24
N THR A 88 4.02 10.17 -0.11
CA THR A 88 3.83 9.12 -1.11
C THR A 88 2.40 8.60 -1.13
N GLY A 89 1.79 8.36 0.05
CA GLY A 89 0.39 7.98 0.19
C GLY A 89 -0.56 9.02 -0.39
N LEU A 90 -0.29 10.30 -0.17
CA LEU A 90 -1.05 11.41 -0.76
C LEU A 90 -0.92 11.45 -2.28
N ILE A 91 0.30 11.39 -2.83
CA ILE A 91 0.56 11.48 -4.27
C ILE A 91 -0.09 10.30 -5.01
N PHE A 92 0.23 9.07 -4.61
CA PHE A 92 -0.32 7.88 -5.27
C PHE A 92 -1.81 7.71 -4.99
N GLY A 93 -2.30 8.13 -3.81
CA GLY A 93 -3.73 8.20 -3.49
C GLY A 93 -4.50 9.14 -4.43
N LEU A 94 -3.98 10.36 -4.64
CA LEU A 94 -4.57 11.34 -5.56
C LEU A 94 -4.57 10.84 -7.00
N ILE A 95 -3.45 10.33 -7.51
CA ILE A 95 -3.35 9.77 -8.86
C ILE A 95 -4.41 8.67 -9.04
N SER A 96 -4.51 7.77 -8.06
CA SER A 96 -5.44 6.64 -8.11
C SER A 96 -6.91 7.10 -8.04
N ASP A 97 -7.23 8.13 -7.27
CA ASP A 97 -8.57 8.74 -7.23
C ASP A 97 -8.95 9.38 -8.57
N PHE A 98 -8.00 10.07 -9.23
CA PHE A 98 -8.23 10.61 -10.58
C PHE A 98 -8.48 9.49 -11.59
N MET A 99 -7.71 8.40 -11.52
CA MET A 99 -7.91 7.24 -12.38
C MET A 99 -9.27 6.56 -12.15
N MET A 100 -9.71 6.44 -10.90
CA MET A 100 -11.04 5.93 -10.53
C MET A 100 -12.15 6.78 -11.14
N LYS A 101 -12.03 8.11 -10.98
CA LYS A 101 -12.98 9.07 -11.55
C LYS A 101 -13.01 9.01 -13.07
N ALA A 102 -11.86 8.85 -13.73
CA ALA A 102 -11.76 8.74 -15.18
C ALA A 102 -12.42 7.47 -15.76
N CYS A 103 -12.76 6.47 -14.93
CA CYS A 103 -13.48 5.26 -15.35
C CYS A 103 -14.86 5.08 -14.73
N ASP A 104 -15.43 6.15 -14.15
CA ASP A 104 -16.75 6.15 -13.52
C ASP A 104 -16.96 5.03 -12.47
N TYR A 105 -15.89 4.52 -11.85
CA TYR A 105 -15.95 3.47 -10.82
C TYR A 105 -16.68 2.17 -11.25
N LYS A 106 -16.70 1.87 -12.56
CA LYS A 106 -17.48 0.76 -13.14
C LYS A 106 -16.64 -0.37 -13.72
N ASN A 107 -15.33 -0.16 -13.90
CA ASN A 107 -14.50 -1.08 -14.66
C ASN A 107 -13.51 -1.84 -13.77
N ALA A 108 -13.84 -3.09 -13.49
CA ALA A 108 -13.03 -3.97 -12.65
C ALA A 108 -11.59 -4.18 -13.18
N LYS A 109 -11.35 -4.19 -14.50
CA LYS A 109 -9.97 -4.28 -15.03
C LYS A 109 -9.17 -3.01 -14.73
N ARG A 110 -9.81 -1.85 -14.74
CA ARG A 110 -9.18 -0.58 -14.37
C ARG A 110 -8.97 -0.48 -12.87
N GLU A 111 -9.86 -1.03 -12.05
CA GLU A 111 -9.65 -1.13 -10.60
C GLU A 111 -8.36 -1.88 -10.25
N VAL A 112 -8.03 -2.96 -10.98
CA VAL A 112 -6.74 -3.67 -10.84
C VAL A 112 -5.55 -2.76 -11.17
N LEU A 113 -5.63 -2.01 -12.27
CA LEU A 113 -4.59 -1.05 -12.64
C LEU A 113 -4.42 0.04 -11.58
N ILE A 114 -5.53 0.56 -11.09
CA ILE A 114 -5.58 1.58 -10.04
C ILE A 114 -4.99 1.03 -8.74
N HIS A 115 -5.27 -0.22 -8.39
CA HIS A 115 -4.63 -0.87 -7.26
C HIS A 115 -3.11 -0.93 -7.44
N GLY A 116 -2.62 -1.35 -8.62
CA GLY A 116 -1.18 -1.31 -8.93
C GLY A 116 -0.57 0.07 -8.75
N VAL A 117 -1.25 1.13 -9.22
CA VAL A 117 -0.78 2.51 -9.05
C VAL A 117 -0.82 2.94 -7.58
N PHE A 118 -1.88 2.61 -6.85
CA PHE A 118 -1.98 2.92 -5.43
C PHE A 118 -0.86 2.23 -4.66
N SER A 119 -0.61 0.93 -4.89
CA SER A 119 0.41 0.13 -4.21
C SER A 119 1.82 0.71 -4.26
N MET A 120 2.12 1.59 -5.22
CA MET A 120 3.39 2.31 -5.26
C MET A 120 3.63 3.21 -4.03
N TRP A 121 2.60 3.56 -3.25
CA TRP A 121 2.74 4.32 -2.00
C TRP A 121 3.74 3.69 -1.02
N VAL A 122 3.89 2.36 -1.08
CA VAL A 122 4.79 1.54 -0.23
C VAL A 122 6.25 2.00 -0.37
N ILE A 123 6.62 2.64 -1.48
CA ILE A 123 7.97 3.22 -1.65
C ILE A 123 8.33 4.20 -0.54
N GLY A 124 7.33 4.85 0.08
CA GLY A 124 7.54 5.77 1.21
C GLY A 124 8.29 5.14 2.38
N ALA A 125 8.08 3.85 2.65
CA ALA A 125 8.78 3.13 3.70
C ALA A 125 10.25 2.80 3.34
N PHE A 126 10.59 2.82 2.05
CA PHE A 126 11.91 2.49 1.54
C PHE A 126 12.78 3.73 1.26
N ILE A 127 12.18 4.90 1.07
CA ILE A 127 12.92 6.16 0.82
C ILE A 127 14.03 6.44 1.87
N PRO A 128 13.79 6.29 3.19
CA PRO A 128 14.82 6.54 4.20
C PRO A 128 16.08 5.69 4.05
N ILE A 129 15.96 4.49 3.47
CA ILE A 129 17.06 3.53 3.31
C ILE A 129 18.11 4.07 2.34
N VAL A 130 17.69 4.89 1.37
CA VAL A 130 18.60 5.51 0.40
C VAL A 130 18.88 6.97 0.74
N VAL A 131 17.84 7.76 1.04
CA VAL A 131 17.98 9.22 1.22
C VAL A 131 18.64 9.57 2.56
N THR A 132 18.35 8.80 3.60
CA THR A 132 18.91 8.97 4.94
C THR A 132 19.63 7.71 5.38
N ARG A 133 20.43 7.12 4.47
CA ARG A 133 21.05 5.80 4.61
C ARG A 133 21.82 5.62 5.91
N ASP A 134 22.68 6.58 6.26
CA ASP A 134 23.48 6.51 7.48
C ASP A 134 22.62 6.52 8.74
N ALA A 135 21.63 7.43 8.81
CA ALA A 135 20.70 7.50 9.93
C ALA A 135 19.85 6.22 10.04
N TYR A 136 19.41 5.67 8.89
CA TYR A 136 18.68 4.42 8.84
C TYR A 136 19.56 3.25 9.32
N TYR A 137 20.80 3.15 8.85
CA TYR A 137 21.77 2.15 9.32
C TYR A 137 21.97 2.21 10.84
N GLN A 138 22.19 3.41 11.40
CA GLN A 138 22.34 3.59 12.84
C GLN A 138 21.07 3.21 13.61
N SER A 139 19.89 3.42 13.03
CA SER A 139 18.61 3.01 13.65
C SER A 139 18.42 1.48 13.73
N LEU A 140 19.11 0.71 12.87
CA LEU A 140 19.03 -0.75 12.87
C LEU A 140 19.92 -1.40 13.93
N LEU A 141 21.05 -0.76 14.29
CA LEU A 141 22.05 -1.37 15.18
C LEU A 141 21.50 -1.80 16.56
N PRO A 142 20.70 -0.97 17.27
CA PRO A 142 20.22 -1.34 18.60
C PRO A 142 19.22 -2.51 18.61
N GLY A 143 18.50 -2.73 17.50
CA GLY A 143 17.43 -3.73 17.42
C GLY A 143 17.82 -5.01 16.67
N TYR A 144 18.61 -4.90 15.60
CA TYR A 144 18.92 -6.00 14.69
C TYR A 144 20.41 -6.38 14.66
N GLY A 145 21.28 -5.50 15.16
CA GLY A 145 22.73 -5.71 15.15
C GLY A 145 23.39 -5.36 13.81
N GLN A 146 24.72 -5.40 13.83
CA GLN A 146 25.56 -4.95 12.72
C GLN A 146 25.44 -5.86 11.48
N GLU A 147 25.48 -7.18 11.67
CA GLU A 147 25.42 -8.15 10.56
C GLU A 147 24.13 -7.99 9.73
N TYR A 148 23.00 -7.78 10.41
CA TYR A 148 21.73 -7.51 9.75
C TYR A 148 21.77 -6.20 8.96
N ALA A 149 22.28 -5.13 9.57
CA ALA A 149 22.34 -3.81 8.95
C ALA A 149 23.24 -3.82 7.71
N ASP A 150 24.42 -4.42 7.80
CA ASP A 150 25.36 -4.56 6.68
C ASP A 150 24.74 -5.37 5.53
N THR A 151 24.12 -6.51 5.85
CA THR A 151 23.45 -7.36 4.87
C THR A 151 22.29 -6.62 4.18
N LEU A 152 21.48 -5.90 4.95
CA LEU A 152 20.38 -5.12 4.39
C LEU A 152 20.89 -4.00 3.48
N MET A 153 21.94 -3.28 3.90
CA MET A 153 22.54 -2.24 3.07
C MET A 153 23.09 -2.81 1.76
N ALA A 154 23.70 -4.00 1.79
CA ALA A 154 24.19 -4.67 0.58
C ALA A 154 23.06 -5.01 -0.41
N TYR A 155 21.88 -5.38 0.09
CA TYR A 155 20.68 -5.63 -0.75
C TYR A 155 19.99 -4.37 -1.25
N MET A 156 20.30 -3.21 -0.67
CA MET A 156 19.61 -1.95 -0.91
C MET A 156 20.55 -0.89 -1.49
N PRO A 157 21.09 -1.04 -2.71
CA PRO A 157 21.93 -0.03 -3.33
C PRO A 157 21.12 1.25 -3.65
N ASP A 158 21.80 2.37 -3.94
CA ASP A 158 21.11 3.67 -4.09
C ASP A 158 20.12 3.72 -5.27
N TRP A 159 20.27 2.84 -6.26
CA TRP A 159 19.37 2.70 -7.40
C TRP A 159 18.19 1.74 -7.14
N ILE A 160 18.02 1.23 -5.92
CA ILE A 160 16.99 0.21 -5.61
C ILE A 160 15.56 0.77 -5.64
N LEU A 161 15.37 2.07 -5.36
CA LEU A 161 14.03 2.66 -5.25
C LEU A 161 13.19 2.54 -6.54
N PRO A 162 13.69 2.89 -7.74
CA PRO A 162 12.98 2.62 -8.99
C PRO A 162 12.60 1.15 -9.19
N VAL A 163 13.48 0.22 -8.80
CA VAL A 163 13.23 -1.22 -8.94
C VAL A 163 12.11 -1.68 -8.01
N LEU A 164 12.13 -1.25 -6.75
CA LEU A 164 11.06 -1.54 -5.79
C LEU A 164 9.73 -0.90 -6.18
N LEU A 165 9.76 0.29 -6.79
CA LEU A 165 8.57 0.96 -7.30
C LEU A 165 7.92 0.13 -8.42
N VAL A 166 8.71 -0.34 -9.39
CA VAL A 166 8.22 -1.21 -10.47
C VAL A 166 7.74 -2.54 -9.91
N ALA A 167 8.48 -3.12 -8.96
CA ALA A 167 8.08 -4.36 -8.30
C ALA A 167 6.75 -4.20 -7.57
N ALA A 168 6.55 -3.10 -6.84
CA ALA A 168 5.29 -2.79 -6.13
C ALA A 168 4.11 -2.57 -7.08
N PHE A 169 4.37 -1.94 -8.24
CA PHE A 169 3.35 -1.78 -9.26
C PHE A 169 2.93 -3.14 -9.84
N VAL A 170 3.88 -3.95 -10.29
CA VAL A 170 3.61 -5.27 -10.90
C VAL A 170 2.95 -6.21 -9.90
N SER A 171 3.45 -6.25 -8.66
CA SER A 171 2.89 -7.05 -7.59
C SER A 171 1.49 -6.57 -7.20
N GLY A 172 1.24 -5.25 -7.20
CA GLY A 172 -0.08 -4.67 -7.01
C GLY A 172 -1.07 -5.05 -8.12
N LEU A 173 -0.63 -5.15 -9.39
CA LEU A 173 -1.49 -5.68 -10.46
C LEU A 173 -1.87 -7.14 -10.19
N VAL A 174 -0.90 -7.98 -9.83
CA VAL A 174 -1.16 -9.40 -9.51
C VAL A 174 -2.07 -9.54 -8.29
N GLY A 175 -1.80 -8.77 -7.23
CA GLY A 175 -2.62 -8.74 -6.01
C GLY A 175 -4.04 -8.28 -6.30
N GLY A 176 -4.20 -7.27 -7.16
CA GLY A 176 -5.50 -6.81 -7.62
C GLY A 176 -6.26 -7.87 -8.41
N LEU A 177 -5.59 -8.62 -9.29
CA LEU A 177 -6.20 -9.74 -10.03
C LEU A 177 -6.66 -10.87 -9.08
N ILE A 178 -5.83 -11.21 -8.09
CA ILE A 178 -6.17 -12.20 -7.07
C ILE A 178 -7.36 -11.72 -6.24
N GLY A 179 -7.31 -10.48 -5.74
CA GLY A 179 -8.38 -9.84 -5.00
C GLY A 179 -9.69 -9.83 -5.76
N GLN A 180 -9.65 -9.50 -7.06
CA GLN A 180 -10.83 -9.51 -7.92
C GLN A 180 -11.41 -10.92 -8.11
N LYS A 181 -10.57 -11.94 -8.30
CA LYS A 181 -11.03 -13.34 -8.39
C LYS A 181 -11.70 -13.81 -7.10
N ILE A 182 -11.09 -13.50 -5.95
CA ILE A 182 -11.64 -13.86 -4.64
C ILE A 182 -12.94 -13.10 -4.38
N PHE A 183 -12.98 -11.81 -4.71
CA PHE A 183 -14.15 -10.95 -4.63
C PHE A 183 -15.36 -11.55 -5.36
N LYS A 184 -15.20 -11.87 -6.65
CA LYS A 184 -16.25 -12.50 -7.46
C LYS A 184 -16.68 -13.86 -6.93
N LYS A 185 -15.74 -14.67 -6.42
CA LYS A 185 -16.02 -16.03 -5.99
C LYS A 185 -16.73 -16.11 -4.64
N HIS A 186 -16.38 -15.24 -3.68
CA HIS A 186 -16.86 -15.37 -2.30
C HIS A 186 -17.74 -14.20 -1.85
N PHE A 187 -17.44 -12.96 -2.27
CA PHE A 187 -18.12 -11.78 -1.74
C PHE A 187 -19.36 -11.41 -2.54
N GLU A 188 -19.28 -11.38 -3.88
CA GLU A 188 -20.46 -11.17 -4.73
C GLU A 188 -21.46 -12.31 -4.57
N ARG A 189 -20.98 -13.57 -4.51
CA ARG A 189 -21.86 -14.74 -4.33
C ARG A 189 -22.54 -14.80 -2.96
N ALA A 190 -21.94 -14.20 -1.92
CA ALA A 190 -22.50 -14.16 -0.59
C ALA A 190 -23.47 -12.98 -0.37
N GLY A 191 -23.72 -12.14 -1.39
CA GLY A 191 -24.59 -10.97 -1.27
C GLY A 191 -24.07 -9.90 -0.30
N ILE A 192 -22.78 -9.97 0.05
CA ILE A 192 -22.14 -8.97 0.91
C ILE A 192 -22.06 -7.62 0.18
N VAL A 193 -22.16 -7.61 -1.15
CA VAL A 193 -22.20 -6.43 -2.02
C VAL A 193 -23.26 -6.62 -3.11
#